data_AF-A0A833FEJ3-F1
#
_entry.id   AF-A0A833FEJ3-F1
#
_cell.length_a   1.000
_cell.length_b   1.000
_cell.length_c   1.000
_cell.angle_alpha   90.00
_cell.angle_beta   90.00
_cell.angle_gamma   90.00
#
_symmetry.space_group_name_H-M   'P 1'
#
loop_
_entity.id
_entity.type
_entity.pdbx_description
1 polymer ?
#
loop_
_entity_poly.entity_id
_entity_poly.type
_entity_poly.pdbx_seq_one_letter_code
_entity_poly.pdbx_strand_id
1 'polypeptide(L)'
;MKMFPAIDMVATGAQIQALRIKSGYSVKDLQEAFGFNDPQAIYRWQWGQSLPRVDNLVALSVLFGVTIDSILVLEQNEDAVSVFITLFSGGLSPINSYNI
;
A
#
# COMPACT_ATOMS: atom_id res chain seq x y z
N MET A 1 -9.33 21.14 -2.34
CA MET A 1 -8.09 21.04 -1.55
C MET A 1 -7.25 19.96 -2.20
N LYS A 2 -5.98 20.23 -2.57
CA LYS A 2 -5.09 19.16 -3.07
C LYS A 2 -4.71 18.29 -1.87
N MET A 3 -5.28 17.09 -1.79
CA MET A 3 -4.94 16.13 -0.75
C MET A 3 -3.59 15.51 -1.09
N PHE A 4 -2.65 15.51 -0.14
CA PHE A 4 -1.43 14.73 -0.28
C PHE A 4 -1.81 13.25 -0.49
N PRO A 5 -1.05 12.48 -1.29
CA PRO A 5 -1.30 11.05 -1.44
C PRO A 5 -1.28 10.40 -0.06
N ALA A 6 -2.39 9.74 0.28
CA ALA A 6 -2.58 9.04 1.54
C ALA A 6 -2.72 7.53 1.26
N ILE A 7 -2.34 6.73 2.25
CA ILE A 7 -2.48 5.28 2.19
C ILE A 7 -3.89 4.92 2.63
N ASP A 8 -4.61 4.16 1.80
CA ASP A 8 -5.85 3.51 2.20
C ASP A 8 -5.50 2.32 3.10
N MET A 9 -5.68 2.50 4.41
CA MET A 9 -5.32 1.48 5.40
C MET A 9 -6.15 0.21 5.27
N VAL A 10 -7.43 0.33 4.92
CA VAL A 10 -8.33 -0.83 4.80
C VAL A 10 -7.98 -1.63 3.56
N ALA A 11 -7.79 -0.95 2.42
CA ALA A 11 -7.39 -1.61 1.18
C ALA A 11 -5.97 -2.19 1.28
N THR A 12 -5.04 -1.51 1.94
CA THR A 12 -3.70 -2.04 2.24
C THR A 12 -3.77 -3.29 3.11
N GLY A 13 -4.63 -3.32 4.13
CA GLY A 13 -4.85 -4.50 4.96
C GLY A 13 -5.38 -5.69 4.16
N ALA A 14 -6.39 -5.46 3.31
CA ALA A 14 -6.91 -6.48 2.41
C ALA A 14 -5.84 -6.99 1.43
N GLN A 15 -4.99 -6.10 0.91
CA GLN A 15 -3.88 -6.46 0.03
C GLN A 15 -2.82 -7.32 0.74
N ILE A 16 -2.47 -7.01 1.99
CA ILE A 16 -1.57 -7.85 2.81
C ILE A 16 -2.17 -9.25 2.96
N GLN A 17 -3.46 -9.37 3.26
CA GLN A 17 -4.12 -10.66 3.39
C GLN A 17 -4.12 -11.44 2.07
N ALA A 18 -4.41 -10.77 0.96
CA ALA A 18 -4.44 -11.39 -0.36
C ALA A 18 -3.06 -11.90 -0.78
N LEU A 19 -2.01 -11.08 -0.62
CA LEU A 19 -0.62 -11.46 -0.90
C LEU A 19 -0.16 -12.62 -0.02
N ARG A 20 -0.45 -12.58 1.29
CA ARG A 20 -0.17 -13.69 2.21
C ARG A 20 -0.74 -15.01 1.69
N ILE A 21 -2.03 -15.00 1.35
CA ILE A 21 -2.73 -16.22 0.87
C ILE A 21 -2.15 -16.68 -0.46
N LYS A 22 -1.89 -15.75 -1.38
CA LYS A 22 -1.28 -16.05 -2.69
C LYS A 22 0.11 -16.67 -2.56
N SER A 23 0.89 -16.21 -1.59
CA SER A 23 2.22 -16.74 -1.27
C SER A 23 2.19 -18.02 -0.43
N GLY A 24 1.00 -18.52 -0.06
CA GLY A 24 0.84 -19.79 0.66
C GLY A 24 1.13 -19.75 2.16
N TYR A 25 1.28 -18.56 2.74
CA TYR A 25 1.57 -18.42 4.18
C TYR A 25 0.29 -18.37 5.01
N SER A 26 0.28 -19.06 6.14
CA SER A 26 -0.69 -18.84 7.22
C SER A 26 -0.32 -17.62 8.07
N VAL A 27 -1.23 -17.13 8.90
CA VAL A 27 -0.91 -16.07 9.87
C VAL A 27 0.16 -16.54 10.87
N LYS A 28 0.17 -17.83 11.21
CA LYS A 28 1.16 -18.43 12.10
C LYS A 28 2.56 -18.42 11.47
N ASP A 29 2.68 -18.69 10.18
CA ASP A 29 3.98 -18.65 9.49
C ASP A 29 4.59 -17.25 9.51
N LEU A 30 3.76 -16.22 9.29
CA LEU A 30 4.20 -14.82 9.44
C LEU A 30 4.58 -14.51 10.89
N GLN A 31 3.77 -14.93 11.87
CA GLN A 31 4.10 -14.73 13.27
C GLN A 31 5.49 -15.29 13.62
N GLU A 32 5.76 -16.54 13.19
CA GLU A 32 7.05 -17.20 13.40
C GLU A 32 8.19 -16.49 12.65
N ALA A 33 7.98 -16.10 11.39
CA ALA A 33 8.97 -15.36 10.60
C ALA A 33 9.33 -14.00 11.19
N PHE A 34 8.35 -13.31 11.79
CA PHE A 34 8.54 -12.03 12.48
C PHE A 34 9.09 -12.17 13.91
N GLY A 35 9.17 -13.38 14.45
CA GLY A 35 9.53 -13.61 15.85
C GLY A 35 8.53 -12.97 16.83
N PHE A 36 7.25 -12.84 16.44
CA PHE A 36 6.22 -12.29 17.30
C PHE A 36 5.73 -13.32 18.32
N ASN A 37 5.55 -12.86 19.56
CA ASN A 37 4.96 -13.68 20.61
C ASN A 37 3.50 -14.04 20.32
N ASP A 38 2.78 -13.18 19.60
CA ASP A 38 1.36 -13.35 19.26
C ASP A 38 1.04 -12.80 17.84
N PRO A 39 -0.06 -13.25 17.20
CA PRO A 39 -0.42 -12.85 15.84
C PRO A 39 -1.18 -11.51 15.75
N GLN A 40 -1.40 -10.80 16.86
CA GLN A 40 -2.34 -9.67 16.90
C GLN A 40 -1.91 -8.52 15.98
N ALA A 41 -0.61 -8.28 15.85
CA ALA A 41 -0.10 -7.29 14.91
C ALA A 41 -0.54 -7.59 13.47
N ILE A 42 -0.43 -8.85 13.04
CA ILE A 42 -0.80 -9.30 11.69
C ILE A 42 -2.30 -9.12 11.46
N TYR A 43 -3.14 -9.48 12.43
CA TYR A 43 -4.59 -9.25 12.33
C TYR A 43 -4.94 -7.77 12.22
N ARG A 44 -4.32 -6.91 13.04
CA ARG A 44 -4.54 -5.45 12.97
C ARG A 44 -4.15 -4.88 11.61
N TRP A 45 -3.09 -5.40 10.99
CA TRP A 45 -2.70 -4.99 9.63
C TRP A 45 -3.75 -5.42 8.61
N GLN A 46 -4.15 -6.69 8.61
CA GLN A 46 -5.11 -7.22 7.64
C GLN A 46 -6.50 -6.57 7.75
N TRP A 47 -6.89 -6.12 8.95
CA TRP A 47 -8.15 -5.41 9.18
C TRP A 47 -8.05 -3.88 8.99
N GLY A 48 -6.89 -3.37 8.58
CA GLY A 48 -6.67 -1.94 8.38
C GLY A 48 -6.73 -1.09 9.65
N GLN A 49 -6.56 -1.70 10.83
CA GLN A 49 -6.56 -1.00 12.12
C GLN A 49 -5.24 -0.29 12.41
N SER A 50 -4.14 -0.76 11.79
CA SER A 50 -2.83 -0.15 11.86
C SER A 50 -2.02 -0.53 10.63
N LEU A 51 -1.07 0.30 10.21
CA LEU A 51 -0.11 -0.08 9.19
C LEU A 51 1.06 -0.88 9.79
N PRO A 52 1.65 -1.83 9.04
CA PRO A 52 2.95 -2.37 9.39
C PRO A 52 4.00 -1.25 9.40
N ARG A 53 4.96 -1.32 10.33
CA ARG A 53 6.13 -0.42 10.29
C ARG A 53 6.97 -0.72 9.05
N VAL A 54 7.84 0.22 8.68
CA VAL A 54 8.70 0.10 7.49
C VAL A 54 9.49 -1.21 7.48
N ASP A 55 10.10 -1.60 8.60
CA ASP A 55 10.86 -2.86 8.69
C ASP A 55 9.98 -4.08 8.42
N ASN A 56 8.73 -4.05 8.90
CA ASN A 56 7.78 -5.12 8.64
C ASN A 56 7.32 -5.12 7.19
N LEU A 57 7.17 -3.96 6.54
CA LEU A 57 6.87 -3.89 5.11
C LEU A 57 8.00 -4.48 4.27
N VAL A 58 9.26 -4.22 4.62
CA VAL A 58 10.43 -4.84 3.98
C VAL A 58 10.39 -6.37 4.14
N ALA A 59 10.15 -6.87 5.35
CA ALA A 59 10.05 -8.30 5.57
C ALA A 59 8.86 -8.93 4.82
N LEU A 60 7.68 -8.29 4.81
CA LEU A 60 6.53 -8.72 4.02
C LEU A 60 6.86 -8.77 2.53
N SER A 61 7.59 -7.77 2.01
CA SER A 61 7.95 -7.72 0.59
C SER A 61 8.85 -8.89 0.19
N VAL A 62 9.82 -9.22 1.05
CA VAL A 62 10.70 -10.39 0.86
C VAL A 62 9.92 -11.70 0.96
N LEU A 63 9.08 -11.87 1.99
CA LEU A 63 8.27 -13.08 2.18
C LEU A 63 7.31 -13.29 1.00
N PHE A 64 6.62 -12.24 0.56
CA PHE A 64 5.64 -12.35 -0.51
C PHE A 64 6.25 -12.35 -1.91
N GLY A 65 7.54 -12.01 -2.04
CA GLY A 65 8.23 -11.91 -3.33
C GLY A 65 7.74 -10.74 -4.18
N VAL A 66 7.40 -9.61 -3.54
CA VAL A 66 6.90 -8.39 -4.20
C VAL A 66 7.66 -7.16 -3.72
N THR A 67 7.42 -6.02 -4.35
CA THR A 67 7.93 -4.73 -3.87
C THR A 67 7.03 -4.14 -2.77
N ILE A 68 7.54 -3.18 -1.98
CA ILE A 68 6.75 -2.53 -0.93
C ILE A 68 5.55 -1.77 -1.51
N ASP A 69 5.71 -1.12 -2.66
CA ASP A 69 4.62 -0.42 -3.35
C ASP A 69 3.50 -1.36 -3.79
N SER A 70 3.81 -2.63 -4.10
CA SER A 70 2.79 -3.65 -4.40
C SER A 70 1.93 -4.03 -3.19
N ILE A 71 2.39 -3.73 -1.97
CA ILE A 71 1.67 -3.97 -0.72
C ILE A 71 0.77 -2.78 -0.38
N LEU A 72 1.22 -1.56 -0.64
CA LEU A 72 0.53 -0.34 -0.26
C LEU A 72 -0.55 0.05 -1.28
N VAL A 73 -1.75 0.34 -0.78
CA VAL A 73 -2.82 0.90 -1.61
C VAL A 73 -2.98 2.37 -1.27
N LEU A 74 -2.98 3.23 -2.29
CA LEU A 74 -3.21 4.66 -2.14
C LEU A 74 -4.71 4.96 -2.22
N GLU A 75 -5.18 5.92 -1.42
CA GLU A 75 -6.54 6.44 -1.56
C GLU A 75 -6.74 7.00 -2.97
N GLN A 76 -7.81 6.56 -3.66
CA GLN A 76 -8.19 7.12 -4.95
C GLN A 76 -8.79 8.52 -4.73
N ASN A 77 -7.92 9.52 -4.70
CA ASN A 77 -8.29 10.92 -4.83
C ASN A 77 -7.56 11.42 -6.08
N GLU A 78 -8.33 11.85 -7.09
CA GLU A 78 -7.86 12.28 -8.44
C GLU A 78 -6.34 12.35 -8.55
N ASP A 79 -5.76 11.24 -9.03
CA ASP A 79 -4.34 10.95 -9.20
C ASP A 79 -3.41 11.96 -8.48
N ALA A 80 -3.24 11.82 -7.17
CA ALA A 80 -2.24 12.60 -6.43
C ALA A 80 -0.83 12.49 -7.06
N VAL A 81 -0.53 11.36 -7.69
CA VAL A 81 0.67 11.16 -8.53
C VAL A 81 0.65 12.07 -9.76
N SER A 82 -0.44 12.12 -10.52
CA SER A 82 -0.60 13.04 -11.66
C SER A 82 -0.57 14.51 -11.22
N VAL A 83 -1.10 14.84 -10.04
CA VAL A 83 -1.01 16.19 -9.45
C VAL A 83 0.43 16.53 -9.10
N PHE A 84 1.18 15.61 -8.49
CA PHE A 84 2.60 15.80 -8.19
C PHE A 84 3.42 15.92 -9.47
N ILE A 85 3.23 15.04 -10.44
CA ILE A 85 3.88 15.13 -11.76
C ILE A 85 3.55 16.48 -12.40
N THR A 86 2.29 16.88 -12.45
CA THR A 86 1.88 18.17 -13.03
C THR A 86 2.50 19.37 -12.30
N LEU A 87 2.62 19.31 -10.97
CA LEU A 87 3.19 20.39 -10.15
C LEU A 87 4.72 20.48 -10.25
N PHE A 88 5.42 19.36 -10.36
CA PHE A 88 6.88 19.31 -10.27
C PHE A 88 7.57 19.07 -11.63
N SER A 89 6.83 18.69 -12.67
CA SER A 89 7.36 18.51 -14.04
C SER A 89 7.36 19.77 -14.90
N GLY A 90 6.92 20.93 -14.37
CA GLY A 90 7.05 22.21 -15.07
C GLY A 90 6.30 22.29 -16.41
N GLY A 91 4.96 22.26 -16.37
CA GLY A 91 4.12 22.81 -17.44
C GLY A 91 4.07 22.06 -18.78
N LEU A 92 3.12 21.14 -18.91
CA LEU A 92 2.35 20.96 -20.14
C LEU A 92 0.88 21.06 -19.75
N SER A 93 0.24 22.17 -20.10
CA SER A 93 -1.21 22.32 -19.95
C SER A 93 -1.91 21.21 -20.75
N PRO A 94 -3.02 20.62 -20.25
CA PRO A 94 -3.84 19.76 -21.07
C PRO A 94 -4.32 20.59 -22.25
N ILE A 95 -4.09 20.10 -23.47
CA ILE A 95 -4.62 20.72 -24.69
C ILE A 95 -6.15 20.66 -24.54
N ASN A 96 -6.76 21.83 -24.34
CA ASN A 96 -8.20 21.96 -24.22
C ASN A 96 -8.84 21.57 -25.56
N SER A 97 -9.39 20.35 -25.63
CA SER A 97 -10.14 19.86 -26.79
C SER A 97 -11.56 20.42 -26.77
N TYR A 98 -11.69 21.74 -26.95
CA TYR A 98 -12.91 22.37 -27.43
C TYR A 98 -12.53 23.43 -28.45
N ASN A 99 -12.47 22.98 -29.71
CA ASN A 99 -12.68 23.78 -30.93
C ASN A 99 -12.77 22.82 -32.12
N ILE A 100 -13.92 22.16 -32.28
CA ILE A 100 -14.66 22.02 -33.54
C ILE A 100 -16.15 22.08 -33.19
#